data_AF-A0A382XU09-F1
#
_entry.id   AF-A0A382XU09-F1
#
_cell.length_a   1.000
_cell.length_b   1.000
_cell.length_c   1.000
_cell.angle_alpha   90.00
_cell.angle_beta   90.00
_cell.angle_gamma   90.00
#
_symmetry.space_group_name_H-M   'P 1'
#
loop_
_entity.id
_entity.type
_entity.pdbx_description
1 polymer ?
#
loop_
_entity_poly.entity_id
_entity_poly.type
_entity_poly.pdbx_seq_one_letter_code
_entity_poly.pdbx_strand_id
1 'polypeptide(L)' 'MANEKVLIFDTTLRDGEQSAGIGLTVEEKLVVAKQLERLGVDIIEAGFAASSPGDHESITTIASEVK' A
#
# COMPACT_ATOMS: atom_id res chain seq x y z
N MET A 1 5.34 -0.03 -33.17
CA MET A 1 5.66 -0.91 -32.03
C MET A 1 4.44 -0.94 -31.13
N ALA A 2 4.04 -2.10 -30.62
CA ALA A 2 2.98 -2.14 -29.62
C ALA A 2 3.44 -1.28 -28.44
N ASN A 3 2.57 -0.37 -27.98
CA ASN A 3 2.86 0.51 -26.87
C ASN A 3 2.73 -0.32 -25.58
N GLU A 4 3.78 -1.07 -25.24
CA GLU A 4 3.78 -1.92 -24.05
C GLU A 4 3.81 -1.03 -22.81
N LYS A 5 2.70 -1.01 -22.06
CA LYS A 5 2.60 -0.27 -20.82
C LYS A 5 3.33 -1.05 -19.73
N VAL A 6 4.37 -0.45 -19.14
CA VAL A 6 4.98 -0.95 -17.89
C VAL A 6 4.09 -0.51 -16.73
N LEU A 7 3.77 -1.44 -15.82
CA LEU A 7 3.02 -1.18 -14.60
C LEU A 7 3.96 -1.20 -13.40
N ILE A 8 3.81 -0.25 -12.49
CA ILE A 8 4.55 -0.19 -11.23
C ILE A 8 3.70 -0.80 -10.11
N PHE A 9 4.20 -1.88 -9.53
CA PHE A 9 3.65 -2.53 -8.34
C PHE A 9 4.53 -2.20 -7.13
N ASP A 10 3.97 -1.48 -6.16
CA ASP A 10 4.66 -1.05 -4.96
C ASP A 10 4.28 -1.91 -3.75
N THR A 11 5.28 -2.40 -3.01
CA THR A 11 5.10 -3.28 -1.85
C THR A 11 5.46 -2.61 -0.52
N THR A 12 5.60 -1.28 -0.48
CA THR A 12 6.05 -0.54 0.71
C THR A 12 5.16 -0.78 1.93
N LEU A 13 3.83 -0.85 1.74
CA LEU A 13 2.87 -0.98 2.84
C LEU A 13 2.73 -2.41 3.40
N ARG A 14 3.33 -3.41 2.73
CA ARG A 14 3.32 -4.81 3.15
C ARG A 14 4.73 -5.30 3.47
N ASP A 15 5.60 -5.36 2.46
CA ASP A 15 6.98 -5.83 2.62
C ASP A 15 7.82 -4.82 3.39
N GLY A 16 7.64 -3.52 3.10
CA GLY A 16 8.37 -2.46 3.79
C GLY A 16 8.07 -2.46 5.29
N GLU A 17 6.80 -2.59 5.67
CA GLU A 17 6.40 -2.68 7.08
C GLU A 17 6.98 -3.91 7.79
N GLN A 18 7.10 -5.06 7.12
CA GLN A 18 7.64 -6.29 7.73
C GLN A 18 9.16 -6.22 8.01
N SER A 19 9.82 -5.13 7.64
CA SER A 19 11.22 -4.90 7.98
C SER A 19 11.40 -4.72 9.49
N ALA A 20 12.51 -5.25 10.02
CA ALA A 20 12.76 -5.24 11.46
C ALA A 20 12.75 -3.82 12.05
N GLY A 21 11.91 -3.62 13.06
CA GLY A 21 11.78 -2.33 13.75
C GLY A 21 10.79 -1.36 13.12
N ILE A 22 10.05 -1.78 12.09
CA ILE A 22 8.97 -1.01 11.47
C ILE A 22 7.62 -1.62 11.88
N GLY A 23 6.66 -0.77 12.21
CA GLY A 23 5.27 -1.13 12.45
C GLY A 23 4.44 0.12 12.27
N LEU A 24 3.64 0.17 11.20
CA LEU A 24 2.91 1.36 10.82
C LEU A 24 1.50 1.30 11.40
N THR A 25 1.01 2.42 11.92
CA THR A 25 -0.42 2.53 12.25
C THR A 25 -1.25 2.65 10.98
N VAL A 26 -2.57 2.45 11.10
CA VAL A 26 -3.53 2.65 10.00
C VAL A 26 -3.35 4.03 9.36
N GLU A 27 -3.20 5.07 10.18
CA GLU A 27 -3.02 6.45 9.74
C GLU A 27 -1.70 6.66 9.00
N GLU A 28 -0.61 6.09 9.52
CA GLU A 28 0.71 6.16 8.86
C GLU A 28 0.70 5.44 7.51
N LYS A 29 0.08 4.26 7.44
CA LYS A 29 -0.13 3.54 6.18
C LYS A 29 -0.94 4.37 5.18
N LEU A 30 -2.01 5.04 5.63
CA LEU A 30 -2.82 5.91 4.77
C LEU A 30 -2.03 7.11 4.23
N VAL A 31 -1.17 7.72 5.05
CA VAL A 31 -0.30 8.82 4.60
C VAL A 31 0.64 8.35 3.50
N VAL A 32 1.29 7.20 3.68
CA VAL A 32 2.18 6.61 2.68
C VAL A 32 1.41 6.23 1.41
N ALA A 33 0.23 5.61 1.53
CA ALA A 33 -0.63 5.26 0.40
C ALA A 33 -0.98 6.48 -0.47
N LYS A 34 -1.32 7.62 0.15
CA LYS A 34 -1.59 8.88 -0.56
C LYS A 34 -0.34 9.45 -1.25
N GLN A 35 0.86 9.20 -0.71
CA GLN A 35 2.10 9.59 -1.41
C GLN A 35 2.39 8.69 -2.61
N LEU A 36 2.15 7.39 -2.47
CA LEU A 36 2.29 6.43 -3.58
C LEU A 36 1.33 6.78 -4.73
N GLU A 37 0.06 7.04 -4.43
CA GLU A 37 -0.92 7.52 -5.41
C GLU A 37 -0.43 8.78 -6.13
N ARG A 38 0.04 9.78 -5.38
CA ARG A 38 0.58 11.03 -5.94
C ARG A 38 1.84 10.80 -6.80
N LEU A 39 2.65 9.80 -6.47
CA LEU A 39 3.81 9.40 -7.26
C LEU A 39 3.41 8.75 -8.59
N GLY A 40 2.17 8.25 -8.68
CA GLY A 40 1.62 7.62 -9.88
C GLY A 40 1.98 6.15 -10.02
N VAL A 41 2.14 5.42 -8.91
CA VAL A 41 2.24 3.95 -8.99
C VAL A 41 0.90 3.36 -9.46
N ASP A 42 0.96 2.30 -10.26
CA ASP A 42 -0.24 1.69 -10.83
C ASP A 42 -0.96 0.78 -9.83
N ILE A 43 -0.22 0.12 -8.93
CA ILE A 43 -0.76 -0.88 -8.01
C ILE A 43 -0.02 -0.77 -6.67
N ILE A 44 -0.78 -0.74 -5.56
CA ILE A 44 -0.25 -0.70 -4.19
C ILE A 44 -0.61 -2.01 -3.47
N GLU A 45 0.37 -2.70 -2.91
CA GLU A 45 0.13 -3.81 -1.98
C GLU A 45 -0.11 -3.26 -0.56
N ALA A 46 -1.38 -3.06 -0.20
CA ALA A 46 -1.77 -2.33 1.01
C ALA A 46 -1.55 -3.07 2.35
N GLY A 47 -1.16 -4.35 2.34
CA GLY A 47 -0.92 -5.16 3.54
C GLY A 47 -1.33 -6.62 3.36
N PHE A 48 -1.45 -7.37 4.47
CA PHE A 48 -1.91 -8.76 4.44
C PHE A 48 -3.12 -8.98 5.37
N ALA A 49 -4.33 -8.90 4.83
CA ALA A 49 -5.59 -8.90 5.61
C ALA A 49 -5.76 -10.08 6.58
N ALA A 50 -5.11 -11.22 6.33
CA ALA A 50 -5.17 -12.39 7.19
C ALA A 50 -4.21 -12.32 8.39
N SER A 51 -3.32 -11.32 8.46
CA SER A 51 -2.32 -11.19 9.52
C SER A 51 -2.94 -10.74 10.85
N SER A 52 -3.84 -9.75 10.81
CA SER A 52 -4.44 -9.12 11.98
C SER A 52 -5.66 -8.27 11.63
N PRO A 53 -6.53 -7.97 12.61
CA PRO A 53 -7.64 -7.02 12.42
C PRO A 53 -7.18 -5.62 11.98
N GLY A 54 -6.03 -5.14 12.47
CA GLY A 54 -5.48 -3.83 12.10
C GLY A 54 -5.03 -3.78 10.65
N ASP A 55 -4.48 -4.88 10.11
CA ASP A 55 -4.16 -4.98 8.68
C ASP A 55 -5.43 -4.99 7.82
N HIS A 56 -6.47 -5.70 8.25
CA HIS A 56 -7.76 -5.69 7.56
C HIS A 56 -8.38 -4.30 7.52
N GLU A 57 -8.34 -3.57 8.63
CA GLU A 57 -8.80 -2.17 8.72
C GLU A 57 -7.96 -1.27 7.81
N SER A 58 -6.63 -1.39 7.86
CA SER A 58 -5.71 -0.60 7.02
C SER A 58 -6.02 -0.76 5.53
N ILE A 59 -6.16 -2.00 5.07
CA ILE A 59 -6.48 -2.31 3.66
C ILE A 59 -7.84 -1.71 3.26
N THR A 60 -8.84 -1.87 4.13
CA THR A 60 -10.19 -1.34 3.86
C THR A 60 -10.19 0.18 3.77
N THR A 61 -9.52 0.85 4.70
CA THR A 61 -9.40 2.32 4.73
C THR A 61 -8.65 2.83 3.50
N ILE A 62 -7.50 2.25 3.17
CA ILE A 62 -6.71 2.65 1.99
C ILE A 62 -7.53 2.47 0.71
N ALA A 63 -8.20 1.32 0.54
CA ALA A 63 -9.02 1.05 -0.64
C ALA A 63 -10.21 2.03 -0.79
N SER A 64 -10.68 2.63 0.31
CA SER A 64 -11.75 3.64 0.27
C SER A 64 -11.27 5.06 -0.01
N GLU A 65 -9.99 5.35 0.28
CA GLU A 65 -9.43 6.71 0.29
C GLU A 65 -8.49 6.98 -0.90
N VAL A 66 -7.96 5.94 -1.54
CA VAL A 66 -6.95 5.99 -2.62
C VAL A 66 -7.53 5.36 -3.89
N LYS A 67 -7.28 5.96 -5.06
CA LYS A 67 -7.85 5.56 -6.36
C LYS A 67 -6.88 4.86 -7.30
#